data_AF-A0A436RU39-F1
#
_entry.id   AF-A0A436RU39-F1
#
_cell.length_a   1.000
_cell.length_b   1.000
_cell.length_c   1.000
_cell.angle_alpha   90.00
_cell.angle_beta   90.00
_cell.angle_gamma   90.00
#
_symmetry.space_group_name_H-M   'P 1'
#
loop_
_entity.id
_entity.type
_entity.pdbx_description
1 polymer ?
#
loop_
_entity_poly.entity_id
_entity_poly.type
_entity_poly.pdbx_seq_one_letter_code
_entity_poly.pdbx_strand_id
1 'polypeptide(L)'
;MDAAIRIPAKIKTRKEQDLLICFSHLRWNFVYQRPQHILTHASREHQIVYFEEPVFEECSHSSIRFCDAAPGIRVATPLLPIGTSPARADAIQRRYLDRIIASTPHAQLTAWYYTPMALRFSAHVNFDVRVYDCMDELAAFK
;
A
#
# COMPACT_ATOMS: atom_id res chain seq x y z
N MET A 1 -9.95 40.98 -5.10
CA MET A 1 -9.30 40.13 -6.12
C MET A 1 -8.69 38.96 -5.38
N ASP A 2 -9.37 37.81 -5.40
CA ASP A 2 -8.77 36.46 -5.43
C ASP A 2 -9.92 35.46 -5.45
N ALA A 3 -10.42 35.20 -6.66
CA ALA A 3 -11.38 34.13 -6.89
C ALA A 3 -10.58 32.82 -6.94
N ALA A 4 -10.49 32.12 -5.81
CA ALA A 4 -9.96 30.77 -5.77
C ALA A 4 -10.81 29.88 -6.69
N ILE A 5 -10.21 29.42 -7.79
CA ILE A 5 -10.81 28.43 -8.69
C ILE A 5 -10.95 27.13 -7.90
N ARG A 6 -12.15 26.89 -7.34
CA ARG A 6 -12.54 25.56 -6.88
C ARG A 6 -12.86 24.72 -8.11
N ILE A 7 -11.92 23.86 -8.50
CA ILE A 7 -12.23 22.76 -9.43
C ILE A 7 -13.18 21.82 -8.68
N PRO A 8 -14.41 21.60 -9.17
CA PRO A 8 -15.32 20.66 -8.53
C PRO A 8 -14.73 19.25 -8.68
N ALA A 9 -14.38 18.62 -7.56
CA ALA A 9 -13.98 17.22 -7.55
C ALA A 9 -15.18 16.37 -8.01
N LYS A 10 -15.03 15.68 -9.16
CA LYS A 10 -16.01 14.70 -9.62
C LYS A 10 -16.01 13.54 -8.62
N ILE A 11 -17.13 13.32 -7.95
CA ILE A 11 -17.30 12.16 -7.07
C ILE A 11 -17.41 10.92 -7.97
N LYS A 12 -16.34 10.15 -8.09
CA LYS A 12 -16.33 8.87 -8.82
C LYS A 12 -17.11 7.81 -8.04
N THR A 13 -17.89 6.98 -8.74
CA THR A 13 -18.53 5.83 -8.12
C THR A 13 -17.46 4.83 -7.67
N ARG A 14 -17.76 3.97 -6.68
CA ARG A 14 -16.77 3.01 -6.12
C ARG A 14 -16.17 2.05 -7.16
N LYS A 15 -16.83 1.86 -8.31
CA LYS A 15 -16.35 1.01 -9.42
C LYS A 15 -15.40 1.75 -10.38
N GLU A 16 -15.32 3.06 -10.29
CA GLU A 16 -14.49 3.95 -11.12
C GLU A 16 -13.26 4.49 -10.37
N GLN A 17 -13.17 4.23 -9.06
CA GLN A 17 -12.03 4.67 -8.27
C GLN A 17 -10.78 3.86 -8.63
N ASP A 18 -9.66 4.56 -8.70
CA ASP A 18 -8.37 3.96 -8.99
C ASP A 18 -7.81 3.31 -7.71
N LEU A 19 -7.07 2.20 -7.85
CA LEU A 19 -6.45 1.51 -6.73
C LEU A 19 -4.98 1.91 -6.63
N LEU A 20 -4.58 2.41 -5.47
CA LEU A 20 -3.19 2.69 -5.14
C LEU A 20 -2.74 1.76 -4.01
N ILE A 21 -1.73 0.94 -4.28
CA ILE A 21 -1.10 0.08 -3.29
C ILE A 21 0.25 0.69 -2.90
N CYS A 22 0.37 1.13 -1.65
CA CYS A 22 1.62 1.61 -1.09
C CYS A 22 2.30 0.49 -0.31
N PHE A 23 3.48 0.07 -0.77
CA PHE A 23 4.30 -0.93 -0.09
C PHE A 23 5.26 -0.24 0.87
N SER A 24 5.09 -0.49 2.16
CA SER A 24 5.78 0.23 3.22
C SER A 24 6.61 -0.67 4.13
N HIS A 25 7.83 -0.21 4.43
CA HIS A 25 8.68 -0.76 5.49
C HIS A 25 8.35 -0.20 6.88
N LEU A 26 7.46 0.80 6.97
CA LEU A 26 6.98 1.36 8.24
C LEU A 26 5.52 0.96 8.49
N ARG A 27 5.17 0.79 9.76
CA ARG A 27 3.79 0.58 10.18
C ARG A 27 3.01 1.88 10.06
N TRP A 28 1.75 1.81 9.63
CA TRP A 28 0.88 2.98 9.50
C TRP A 28 0.77 3.77 10.82
N ASN A 29 0.60 3.04 11.94
CA ASN A 29 0.39 3.60 13.28
C ASN A 29 1.69 3.97 14.03
N PHE A 30 2.84 4.06 13.37
CA PHE A 30 4.10 4.36 14.05
C PHE A 30 4.34 5.88 14.18
N VAL A 31 4.91 6.51 13.15
CA VAL A 31 5.12 7.96 13.07
C VAL A 31 4.37 8.49 11.87
N TYR A 32 3.64 9.59 12.05
CA TYR A 32 2.95 10.27 10.97
C TYR A 32 3.94 11.03 10.08
N GLN A 33 4.12 10.57 8.85
CA GLN A 33 5.17 11.03 7.93
C GLN A 33 4.61 11.34 6.53
N ARG A 34 5.51 11.58 5.56
CA ARG A 34 5.19 11.88 4.15
C ARG A 34 4.16 10.90 3.56
N PRO A 35 4.30 9.56 3.68
CA PRO A 35 3.32 8.64 3.11
C PRO A 35 1.92 8.86 3.65
N GLN A 36 1.75 9.04 4.96
CA GLN A 36 0.42 9.23 5.55
C GLN A 36 -0.24 10.54 5.09
N HIS A 37 0.52 11.65 5.01
CA HIS A 37 0.00 12.91 4.48
C HIS A 37 -0.49 12.77 3.04
N ILE A 38 0.34 12.20 2.16
CA ILE A 38 0.02 12.13 0.72
C ILE A 38 -1.10 11.12 0.47
N LEU A 39 -1.05 9.94 1.10
CA LEU A 39 -2.06 8.91 0.91
C LEU A 39 -3.42 9.32 1.47
N THR A 40 -3.46 10.09 2.56
CA THR A 40 -4.72 10.68 3.08
C THR A 40 -5.32 11.70 2.13
N HIS A 41 -4.49 12.44 1.39
CA HIS A 41 -4.99 13.30 0.33
C HIS A 41 -5.48 12.49 -0.88
N ALA A 42 -4.70 11.49 -1.30
CA ALA A 42 -5.02 10.64 -2.45
C ALA A 42 -6.29 9.80 -2.24
N SER A 43 -6.62 9.43 -1.00
CA SER A 43 -7.79 8.62 -0.66
C SER A 43 -9.14 9.28 -0.96
N ARG A 44 -9.14 10.58 -1.30
CA ARG A 44 -10.32 11.30 -1.80
C ARG A 44 -10.77 10.82 -3.18
N GLU A 45 -9.85 10.29 -3.98
CA GLU A 45 -10.08 9.88 -5.37
C GLU A 45 -9.68 8.42 -5.64
N HIS A 46 -8.86 7.84 -4.76
CA HIS A 46 -8.32 6.49 -4.88
C HIS A 46 -8.76 5.61 -3.72
N GLN A 47 -8.94 4.33 -3.98
CA GLN A 47 -8.92 3.33 -2.93
C GLN A 47 -7.45 3.04 -2.59
N ILE A 48 -7.07 3.27 -1.33
CA ILE A 48 -5.69 3.06 -0.87
C ILE A 48 -5.59 1.74 -0.10
N VAL A 49 -4.62 0.92 -0.49
CA VAL A 49 -4.12 -0.19 0.31
C VAL A 49 -2.71 0.11 0.77
N TYR A 50 -2.54 0.29 2.07
CA TYR A 50 -1.22 0.41 2.70
C TYR A 50 -0.73 -0.98 3.09
N PHE A 51 0.12 -1.56 2.25
CA PHE A 51 0.65 -2.91 2.40
C PHE A 51 1.93 -2.87 3.23
N GLU A 52 1.85 -3.34 4.46
CA GLU A 52 2.96 -3.36 5.40
C GLU A 52 3.85 -4.60 5.22
N GLU A 53 5.07 -4.55 5.75
CA GLU A 53 5.91 -5.73 5.90
C GLU A 53 5.21 -6.84 6.72
N PRO A 54 5.55 -8.12 6.50
CA PRO A 54 4.95 -9.20 7.26
C PRO A 54 5.28 -9.10 8.76
N VAL A 55 4.36 -9.61 9.58
CA VAL A 55 4.61 -9.93 10.99
C VAL A 55 4.77 -11.44 11.10
N PHE A 56 5.84 -11.88 11.77
CA PHE A 56 6.08 -13.29 12.05
C PHE A 56 5.57 -13.60 13.47
N GLU A 57 4.65 -14.55 13.59
CA GLU A 57 4.01 -14.92 14.86
C GLU A 57 3.84 -16.44 14.99
N GLU A 58 3.55 -16.92 16.20
CA GLU A 58 3.25 -18.33 16.45
C GLU A 58 1.86 -18.69 15.91
N CYS A 59 1.79 -19.01 14.61
CA CYS A 59 0.57 -19.43 13.95
C CYS A 59 0.81 -20.64 13.05
N SER A 60 -0.23 -21.45 12.84
CA SER A 60 -0.16 -22.65 11.99
C SER A 60 -0.28 -22.34 10.50
N HIS A 61 -0.93 -21.23 10.15
CA HIS A 61 -1.21 -20.85 8.78
C HIS A 61 -1.03 -19.34 8.58
N SER A 62 -0.51 -18.96 7.42
CA SER A 62 -0.42 -17.56 7.03
C SER A 62 -1.82 -16.95 6.85
N SER A 63 -1.99 -15.70 7.28
CA SER A 63 -3.19 -14.91 7.04
C SER A 63 -2.84 -13.46 6.68
N ILE A 64 -3.87 -12.63 6.46
CA ILE A 64 -3.69 -11.19 6.27
C ILE A 64 -4.66 -10.44 7.19
N ARG A 65 -4.12 -9.48 7.93
CA ARG A 65 -4.91 -8.59 8.78
C ARG A 65 -5.25 -7.33 8.00
N PHE A 66 -6.53 -6.95 8.03
CA PHE A 66 -6.99 -5.69 7.47
C PHE A 66 -7.47 -4.76 8.59
N CYS A 67 -7.13 -3.48 8.46
CA CYS A 67 -7.61 -2.42 9.34
C CYS A 67 -7.99 -1.20 8.49
N ASP A 68 -9.21 -0.72 8.60
CA ASP A 68 -9.62 0.54 7.97
C ASP A 68 -9.05 1.69 8.81
N ALA A 69 -8.02 2.35 8.29
CA ALA A 69 -7.23 3.33 9.06
C ALA A 69 -7.76 4.77 8.89
N ALA A 70 -8.39 5.05 7.76
CA ALA A 70 -9.06 6.31 7.45
C ALA A 70 -10.06 6.09 6.29
N PRO A 71 -10.97 7.04 6.00
CA PRO A 71 -11.83 6.95 4.82
C PRO A 71 -11.02 6.75 3.53
N GLY A 72 -11.31 5.65 2.83
CA GLY A 72 -10.61 5.27 1.60
C GLY A 72 -9.23 4.62 1.81
N ILE A 73 -8.78 4.41 3.05
CA ILE A 73 -7.48 3.81 3.36
C ILE A 73 -7.64 2.55 4.20
N ARG A 74 -7.12 1.44 3.68
CA ARG A 74 -7.04 0.17 4.36
C ARG A 74 -5.59 -0.27 4.52
N VAL A 75 -5.20 -0.59 5.75
CA VAL A 75 -3.91 -1.21 6.05
C VAL A 75 -4.05 -2.72 5.89
N ALA A 76 -3.05 -3.32 5.23
CA ALA A 76 -2.93 -4.73 4.93
C ALA A 76 -1.60 -5.25 5.51
N THR A 77 -1.68 -6.06 6.56
CA THR A 77 -0.49 -6.62 7.24
C THR A 77 -0.49 -8.14 7.08
N PRO A 78 0.43 -8.71 6.28
CA PRO A 78 0.59 -10.16 6.21
C PRO A 78 1.04 -10.74 7.56
N LEU A 79 0.41 -11.84 7.99
CA LEU A 79 0.77 -12.58 9.19
C LEU A 79 1.33 -13.95 8.77
N LEU A 80 2.57 -14.22 9.12
CA LEU A 80 3.31 -15.40 8.67
C LEU A 80 3.76 -16.23 9.89
N PRO A 81 3.78 -17.57 9.80
CA PRO A 81 4.36 -18.41 10.83
C PRO A 81 5.84 -18.10 11.06
N ILE A 82 6.28 -18.07 12.32
CA ILE A 82 7.71 -18.07 12.66
C ILE A 82 8.41 -19.25 11.96
N GLY A 83 9.63 -19.01 11.46
CA GLY A 83 10.40 -20.01 10.70
C GLY A 83 10.02 -20.09 9.22
N THR A 84 9.08 -19.28 8.73
CA THR A 84 8.80 -19.16 7.30
C THR A 84 10.04 -18.65 6.56
N SER A 85 10.54 -19.40 5.58
CA SER A 85 11.71 -19.01 4.80
C SER A 85 11.46 -17.76 3.96
N PRO A 86 12.49 -16.97 3.62
CA PRO A 86 12.33 -15.76 2.81
C PRO A 86 11.61 -15.99 1.48
N ALA A 87 11.96 -17.06 0.75
CA ALA A 87 11.30 -17.40 -0.51
C ALA A 87 9.81 -17.73 -0.33
N ARG A 88 9.45 -18.40 0.78
CA ARG A 88 8.06 -18.71 1.08
C ARG A 88 7.30 -17.48 1.54
N ALA A 89 7.94 -16.57 2.27
CA ALA A 89 7.35 -15.29 2.64
C ALA A 89 7.01 -14.45 1.41
N ASP A 90 7.91 -14.39 0.41
CA ASP A 90 7.65 -13.70 -0.86
C ASP A 90 6.46 -14.32 -1.61
N ALA A 91 6.41 -15.65 -1.71
CA ALA A 91 5.31 -16.36 -2.38
C ALA A 91 3.95 -16.14 -1.68
N ILE A 92 3.94 -16.11 -0.34
CA ILE A 92 2.72 -15.83 0.44
C ILE A 92 2.25 -14.39 0.21
N GLN A 93 3.15 -13.42 0.28
CA GLN A 93 2.82 -12.00 0.05
C GLN A 93 2.33 -11.75 -1.37
N ARG A 94 2.96 -12.37 -2.37
CA ARG A 94 2.50 -12.36 -3.77
C ARG A 94 1.05 -12.79 -3.89
N ARG A 95 0.71 -13.94 -3.28
CA ARG A 95 -0.67 -14.45 -3.30
C ARG A 95 -1.66 -13.49 -2.63
N TYR A 96 -1.27 -12.82 -1.55
CA TYR A 96 -2.14 -11.83 -0.92
C TYR A 96 -2.30 -10.57 -1.75
N LEU A 97 -1.23 -10.08 -2.38
CA LEU A 97 -1.28 -8.97 -3.32
C LEU A 97 -2.23 -9.28 -4.49
N ASP A 98 -2.07 -10.45 -5.11
CA ASP A 98 -2.93 -10.90 -6.21
C ASP A 98 -4.41 -10.94 -5.79
N ARG A 99 -4.69 -11.42 -4.57
CA ARG A 99 -6.04 -11.47 -4.02
C ARG A 99 -6.62 -10.08 -3.75
N ILE A 100 -5.82 -9.16 -3.23
CA ILE A 100 -6.24 -7.76 -2.99
C ILE A 100 -6.63 -7.11 -4.32
N ILE A 101 -5.77 -7.22 -5.34
CA ILE A 101 -6.01 -6.66 -6.68
C ILE A 101 -7.27 -7.27 -7.30
N ALA A 102 -7.39 -8.60 -7.28
CA ALA A 102 -8.54 -9.29 -7.88
C ALA A 102 -9.88 -9.00 -7.17
N SER A 103 -9.85 -8.71 -5.87
CA SER A 103 -11.05 -8.44 -5.07
C SER A 103 -11.45 -6.97 -5.02
N THR A 104 -10.64 -6.07 -5.59
CA THR A 104 -10.87 -4.63 -5.57
C THR A 104 -11.09 -4.15 -6.99
N PRO A 105 -12.33 -3.86 -7.43
CA PRO A 105 -12.56 -3.27 -8.75
C PRO A 105 -11.86 -1.91 -8.87
N HIS A 106 -11.14 -1.68 -9.97
CA HIS A 106 -10.42 -0.43 -10.24
C HIS A 106 -10.31 -0.18 -11.75
N ALA A 107 -10.20 1.08 -12.13
CA ALA A 107 -9.92 1.48 -13.52
C ALA A 107 -8.42 1.57 -13.80
N GLN A 108 -7.65 2.11 -12.85
CA GLN A 108 -6.18 2.12 -12.88
C GLN A 108 -5.60 1.52 -11.60
N LEU A 109 -4.42 0.91 -11.74
CA LEU A 109 -3.65 0.28 -10.68
C LEU A 109 -2.28 0.95 -10.52
N THR A 110 -2.09 1.63 -9.39
CA THR A 110 -0.83 2.31 -9.05
C THR A 110 -0.08 1.56 -7.97
N ALA A 111 1.21 1.31 -8.20
CA ALA A 111 2.15 0.91 -7.15
C ALA A 111 2.91 2.13 -6.62
N TRP A 112 2.96 2.27 -5.30
CA TRP A 112 3.88 3.17 -4.62
C TRP A 112 4.87 2.34 -3.81
N TYR A 113 6.13 2.37 -4.20
CA TYR A 113 7.22 1.70 -3.52
C TYR A 113 7.88 2.63 -2.51
N TYR A 114 7.47 2.51 -1.24
CA TYR A 114 8.19 3.11 -0.11
C TYR A 114 9.26 2.15 0.45
N THR A 115 9.32 0.93 -0.06
CA THR A 115 10.44 -0.01 0.12
C THR A 115 10.72 -0.78 -1.16
N PRO A 116 11.99 -0.90 -1.61
CA PRO A 116 12.33 -1.70 -2.78
C PRO A 116 12.15 -3.21 -2.54
N MET A 117 12.09 -3.67 -1.28
CA MET A 117 11.90 -5.09 -0.94
C MET A 117 10.59 -5.66 -1.49
N ALA A 118 9.57 -4.81 -1.67
CA ALA A 118 8.30 -5.23 -2.23
C ALA A 118 8.38 -5.68 -3.70
N LEU A 119 9.43 -5.31 -4.44
CA LEU A 119 9.64 -5.78 -5.81
C LEU A 119 9.74 -7.31 -5.89
N ARG A 120 10.26 -7.96 -4.84
CA ARG A 120 10.42 -9.43 -4.76
C ARG A 120 9.12 -10.19 -4.97
N PHE A 121 7.99 -9.61 -4.57
CA PHE A 121 6.68 -10.25 -4.66
C PHE A 121 5.66 -9.47 -5.49
N SER A 122 5.99 -8.30 -6.01
CA SER A 122 5.08 -7.47 -6.81
C SER A 122 5.51 -7.25 -8.25
N ALA A 123 6.75 -7.59 -8.63
CA ALA A 123 7.29 -7.31 -9.95
C ALA A 123 6.53 -7.99 -11.11
N HIS A 124 5.74 -9.03 -10.83
CA HIS A 124 4.91 -9.69 -11.83
C HIS A 124 3.61 -8.95 -12.15
N VAL A 125 3.23 -7.96 -11.35
CA VAL A 125 2.00 -7.19 -11.54
C VAL A 125 2.24 -6.09 -12.57
N ASN A 126 1.33 -6.01 -13.54
CA ASN A 126 1.33 -4.93 -14.52
C ASN A 126 0.62 -3.68 -13.95
N PHE A 127 1.35 -2.89 -13.16
CA PHE A 127 0.88 -1.59 -12.71
C PHE A 127 0.86 -0.58 -13.85
N ASP A 128 -0.20 0.23 -13.93
CA ASP A 128 -0.33 1.34 -14.88
C ASP A 128 0.64 2.47 -14.52
N VAL A 129 0.83 2.70 -13.21
CA VAL A 129 1.74 3.71 -12.66
C VAL A 129 2.60 3.10 -11.57
N ARG A 130 3.90 3.43 -11.57
CA ARG A 130 4.87 3.03 -10.54
C ARG A 130 5.55 4.28 -9.98
N VAL A 131 5.39 4.50 -8.68
CA VAL A 131 6.05 5.57 -7.91
C VAL A 131 7.13 4.93 -7.05
N TYR A 132 8.34 5.47 -7.08
CA TYR A 132 9.44 5.07 -6.20
C TYR A 132 9.72 6.24 -5.25
N ASP A 133 9.43 6.06 -3.97
CA ASP A 133 9.64 7.07 -2.94
C ASP A 133 10.99 6.81 -2.27
N CYS A 134 12.02 7.34 -2.93
CA CYS A 134 13.39 7.30 -2.44
C CYS A 134 13.52 8.29 -1.28
N MET A 135 13.62 7.75 -0.07
CA MET A 135 14.01 8.51 1.11
C MET A 135 15.53 8.70 1.12
N ASP A 136 15.98 9.83 1.68
CA ASP A 136 17.41 10.10 1.87
C ASP A 136 18.04 9.04 2.78
N GLU A 137 19.31 8.70 2.50
CA GLU A 137 20.09 7.82 3.36
C GLU A 137 20.19 8.45 4.76
N LEU A 138 19.52 7.84 5.75
CA LEU A 138 19.53 8.35 7.14
C LEU A 138 20.95 8.44 7.72
N ALA A 139 21.92 7.70 7.17
CA ALA A 139 23.34 7.77 7.53
C ALA A 139 24.02 9.09 7.12
N ALA A 140 23.42 9.87 6.22
CA ALA A 140 23.91 11.18 5.81
C ALA A 140 23.47 12.32 6.76
N PHE A 141 22.52 12.06 7.66
CA PHE A 141 22.15 13.02 8.70
C PHE A 141 23.14 12.88 9.86
N LYS A 142 24.03 13.89 9.99
CA LYS A 142 24.91 14.09 11.14
C LYS A 142 24.27 15.05 12.14
#